data_AF-A0A525W849-F1
#
_entry.id   AF-A0A525W849-F1
#
_cell.length_a   1.000
_cell.length_b   1.000
_cell.length_c   1.000
_cell.angle_alpha   90.00
_cell.angle_beta   90.00
_cell.angle_gamma   90.00
#
_symmetry.space_group_name_H-M   'P 1'
#
loop_
_entity.id
_entity.type
_entity.pdbx_description
1 polymer ?
#
loop_
_entity_poly.entity_id
_entity_poly.type
_entity_poly.pdbx_seq_one_letter_code
_entity_poly.pdbx_strand_id
1 'polypeptide(L)'
;MKTGPILTLRYILTVCGLLACCAGFVDQADAAGPIAYRDCALAWNANPESDLAGYRVYMGRNPNQLTRMRDVGLRTAFRCSEGDAAENGQWFGTVTAYDHSGNESAPAQAVPFEIVGWPDPVLQAEIHEPSSSRLVNTTLGAILVWNDSNVPSVSHRVEISSSLVPAWTTAVVHPPGVPMFSYFQLAGAEWVCYRVRAERGALVSEWGQASGPADRQFCVRPSPLPSIDQPILAPTILYEPESVRLTTSPRGFTVSWGQPGAATGPSYRIEVSGALDFRWTTLAVLPPGTNEFRYYRAIDAEWVCL
;
A
#
# COMPACT_ATOMS: atom_id res chain seq x y z
N MET A 1 39.15 -31.30 -13.69
CA MET A 1 39.08 -29.83 -13.58
C MET A 1 38.89 -29.44 -12.12
N LYS A 2 39.70 -28.54 -11.53
CA LYS A 2 39.69 -28.25 -10.07
C LYS A 2 39.20 -26.84 -9.67
N THR A 3 38.99 -25.91 -10.60
CA THR A 3 38.59 -24.53 -10.31
C THR A 3 37.63 -24.00 -11.38
N GLY A 4 36.57 -23.29 -10.96
CA GLY A 4 35.65 -22.62 -11.88
C GLY A 4 36.24 -21.35 -12.52
N PRO A 5 35.58 -20.77 -13.53
CA PRO A 5 36.03 -19.54 -14.19
C PRO A 5 36.01 -18.33 -13.25
N ILE A 6 36.77 -17.27 -13.58
CA ILE A 6 36.67 -15.98 -12.88
C ILE A 6 35.62 -15.11 -13.58
N LEU A 7 34.52 -14.83 -12.89
CA LEU A 7 33.39 -14.07 -13.40
C LEU A 7 33.50 -12.57 -13.07
N THR A 8 33.15 -11.71 -14.02
CA THR A 8 33.13 -10.25 -13.90
C THR A 8 31.88 -9.69 -14.59
N LEU A 9 31.17 -8.78 -13.94
CA LEU A 9 30.00 -8.13 -14.52
C LEU A 9 30.41 -6.85 -15.28
N ARG A 10 29.82 -6.63 -16.46
CA ARG A 10 29.98 -5.42 -17.29
C ARG A 10 28.61 -4.78 -17.56
N TYR A 11 28.57 -3.45 -17.58
CA TYR A 11 27.36 -2.67 -17.90
C TYR A 11 27.37 -2.20 -19.35
N ILE A 12 26.22 -2.25 -20.00
CA ILE A 12 26.00 -1.61 -21.29
C ILE A 12 25.06 -0.42 -21.05
N LEU A 13 25.62 0.78 -20.96
CA LEU A 13 24.83 2.02 -20.85
C LEU A 13 24.22 2.34 -22.22
N THR A 14 22.92 2.11 -22.37
CA THR A 14 22.15 2.72 -23.47
C THR A 14 21.84 4.16 -23.05
N VAL A 15 22.75 5.09 -23.35
CA VAL A 15 22.58 6.51 -23.00
C VAL A 15 21.51 7.13 -23.91
N CYS A 16 20.34 7.43 -23.33
CA CYS A 16 19.49 8.51 -23.81
C CYS A 16 19.61 9.64 -22.77
N GLY A 17 20.30 10.72 -23.15
CA GLY A 17 20.82 11.69 -22.20
C GLY A 17 19.75 12.53 -21.50
N LEU A 18 20.01 12.86 -20.23
CA LEU A 18 19.98 14.23 -19.71
C LEU A 18 20.68 14.26 -18.35
N LEU A 19 21.64 15.18 -18.21
CA LEU A 19 22.38 15.46 -16.98
C LEU A 19 21.44 16.03 -15.91
N ALA A 20 21.58 15.53 -14.68
CA ALA A 20 21.39 16.34 -13.48
C ALA A 20 22.36 15.83 -12.40
N CYS A 21 23.31 16.69 -12.06
CA CYS A 21 24.31 16.47 -11.02
C CYS A 21 23.72 16.87 -9.66
N CYS A 22 23.73 15.96 -8.68
CA CYS A 22 23.67 16.31 -7.26
C CYS A 22 24.56 15.34 -6.49
N ALA A 23 25.55 15.89 -5.78
CA ALA A 23 26.42 15.16 -4.88
C ALA A 23 25.70 14.90 -3.54
N GLY A 24 25.84 13.69 -3.02
CA GLY A 24 25.49 13.34 -1.65
C GLY A 24 26.28 12.10 -1.26
N PHE A 25 27.13 12.21 -0.24
CA PHE A 25 27.76 11.07 0.41
C PHE A 25 26.72 10.41 1.33
N VAL A 26 26.54 9.10 1.20
CA VAL A 26 25.90 8.25 2.22
C VAL A 26 26.86 7.11 2.51
N ASP A 27 27.37 7.07 3.75
CA ASP A 27 28.15 5.96 4.26
C ASP A 27 27.24 4.77 4.60
N GLN A 28 27.76 3.59 4.26
CA GLN A 28 27.29 2.23 4.58
C GLN A 28 25.95 1.78 3.98
N ALA A 29 26.04 1.16 2.80
CA ALA A 29 25.10 0.13 2.36
C ALA A 29 25.83 -1.22 2.31
N ASP A 30 25.22 -2.26 2.89
CA ASP A 30 25.53 -3.67 2.59
C ASP A 30 25.81 -3.81 1.11
N ALA A 31 26.89 -4.52 0.73
CA ALA A 31 27.42 -4.56 -0.63
C ALA A 31 26.34 -4.87 -1.68
N ALA A 32 25.68 -3.82 -2.15
CA ALA A 32 24.69 -3.87 -3.21
C ALA A 32 25.47 -4.20 -4.46
N GLY A 33 25.13 -5.33 -5.07
CA GLY A 33 25.55 -5.62 -6.42
C GLY A 33 25.22 -4.43 -7.32
N PRO A 34 26.00 -4.22 -8.36
CA PRO A 34 25.82 -3.07 -9.21
C PRO A 34 24.47 -3.07 -9.95
N ILE A 35 23.98 -1.86 -10.25
CA ILE A 35 22.68 -1.64 -10.87
C ILE A 35 22.83 -1.57 -12.40
N ALA A 36 21.99 -2.33 -13.11
CA ALA A 36 21.93 -2.38 -14.55
C ALA A 36 20.53 -1.99 -15.06
N TYR A 37 20.45 -1.13 -16.08
CA TYR A 37 19.17 -0.69 -16.64
C TYR A 37 18.76 -1.61 -17.80
N ARG A 38 17.60 -2.27 -17.66
CA ARG A 38 16.98 -3.26 -18.56
C ARG A 38 17.78 -4.52 -18.84
N ASP A 39 19.10 -4.48 -18.88
CA ASP A 39 19.91 -5.66 -19.17
C ASP A 39 21.30 -5.55 -18.53
N CYS A 40 21.98 -6.68 -18.35
CA CYS A 40 23.36 -6.75 -17.90
C CYS A 40 24.21 -7.66 -18.80
N ALA A 41 25.53 -7.55 -18.69
CA ALA A 41 26.46 -8.45 -19.36
C ALA A 41 27.39 -9.12 -18.35
N LEU A 42 27.36 -10.45 -18.31
CA LEU A 42 28.32 -11.27 -17.57
C LEU A 42 29.49 -11.59 -18.50
N ALA A 43 30.72 -11.45 -18.02
CA ALA A 43 31.93 -11.82 -18.77
C ALA A 43 32.92 -12.55 -17.87
N TRP A 44 33.68 -13.48 -18.41
CA TRP A 44 34.69 -14.23 -17.65
C TRP A 44 35.96 -14.42 -18.46
N ASN A 45 37.04 -14.75 -17.76
CA ASN A 45 38.29 -15.11 -18.44
C ASN A 45 38.17 -16.50 -19.04
N ALA A 46 38.70 -16.68 -20.24
CA ALA A 46 38.77 -17.99 -20.88
C ALA A 46 39.68 -18.94 -20.08
N ASN A 47 39.29 -20.21 -20.05
CA ASN A 47 39.98 -21.30 -19.39
C ASN A 47 41.06 -21.84 -20.34
N PRO A 48 42.32 -22.00 -19.91
CA PRO A 48 43.42 -22.43 -20.78
C PRO A 48 43.45 -23.95 -21.05
N GLU A 49 42.57 -24.74 -20.42
CA GLU A 49 42.53 -26.19 -20.57
C GLU A 49 42.21 -26.63 -22.01
N SER A 50 43.02 -27.54 -22.55
CA SER A 50 42.90 -28.00 -23.95
C SER A 50 41.69 -28.87 -24.23
N ASP A 51 41.07 -29.43 -23.19
CA ASP A 51 39.89 -30.29 -23.26
C ASP A 51 38.57 -29.54 -23.00
N LEU A 52 38.62 -28.21 -22.86
CA LEU A 52 37.46 -27.34 -22.68
C LEU A 52 36.51 -27.44 -23.88
N ALA A 53 35.27 -27.86 -23.63
CA ALA A 53 34.22 -27.92 -24.65
C ALA A 53 33.28 -26.70 -24.60
N GLY A 54 33.12 -26.05 -23.44
CA GLY A 54 32.28 -24.86 -23.33
C GLY A 54 31.99 -24.42 -21.90
N TYR A 55 31.02 -23.51 -21.77
CA TYR A 55 30.58 -22.91 -20.52
C TYR A 55 29.06 -22.98 -20.36
N ARG A 56 28.62 -23.03 -19.10
CA ARG A 56 27.21 -22.86 -18.73
C ARG A 56 27.07 -21.71 -17.75
N VAL A 57 26.07 -20.86 -17.98
CA VAL A 57 25.71 -19.74 -17.11
C VAL A 57 24.47 -20.11 -16.32
N TYR A 58 24.49 -19.86 -15.02
CA TYR A 58 23.38 -20.10 -14.10
C TYR A 58 22.94 -18.79 -13.45
N MET A 59 21.64 -18.53 -13.41
CA MET A 59 21.07 -17.30 -12.85
C MET A 59 19.86 -17.57 -11.96
N GLY A 60 19.58 -16.67 -11.02
CA GLY A 60 18.43 -16.77 -10.14
C GLY A 60 18.28 -15.57 -9.20
N ARG A 61 17.16 -15.53 -8.45
CA ARG A 61 16.87 -14.50 -7.43
C ARG A 61 17.38 -14.87 -6.03
N ASN A 62 17.86 -16.11 -5.85
CA ASN A 62 18.44 -16.60 -4.61
C ASN A 62 19.87 -17.10 -4.90
N PRO A 63 20.91 -16.62 -4.20
CA PRO A 63 22.29 -17.02 -4.46
C PRO A 63 22.52 -18.53 -4.30
N ASN A 64 21.71 -19.21 -3.50
CA ASN A 64 21.81 -20.65 -3.25
C ASN A 64 20.98 -21.50 -4.22
N GLN A 65 20.19 -20.88 -5.11
CA GLN A 65 19.28 -21.56 -6.02
C GLN A 65 19.24 -20.85 -7.38
N LEU A 66 20.25 -21.11 -8.21
CA LEU A 66 20.40 -20.56 -9.56
C LEU A 66 19.84 -21.54 -10.59
N THR A 67 18.52 -21.53 -10.78
CA THR A 67 17.78 -22.52 -11.58
C THR A 67 17.77 -22.25 -13.09
N ARG A 68 18.10 -21.02 -13.52
CA ARG A 68 18.11 -20.65 -14.94
C ARG A 68 19.47 -20.95 -15.56
N MET A 69 19.59 -22.10 -16.23
CA MET A 69 20.81 -22.52 -16.91
C MET A 69 20.76 -22.20 -18.42
N ARG A 70 21.88 -21.73 -18.97
CA ARG A 70 22.12 -21.58 -20.40
C ARG A 70 23.51 -22.10 -20.77
N ASP A 71 23.56 -22.99 -21.75
CA ASP A 71 24.80 -23.39 -22.40
C ASP A 71 25.18 -22.31 -23.43
N VAL A 72 26.39 -21.77 -23.29
CA VAL A 72 26.89 -20.68 -24.13
C VAL A 72 28.07 -21.11 -25.00
N GLY A 73 28.40 -22.41 -25.00
CA GLY A 73 29.57 -22.94 -25.71
C GLY A 73 30.85 -22.23 -25.29
N LEU A 74 31.73 -21.91 -26.25
CA LEU A 74 33.02 -21.25 -25.98
C LEU A 74 32.94 -19.72 -25.80
N ARG A 75 31.73 -19.15 -25.72
CA ARG A 75 31.58 -17.72 -25.46
C ARG A 75 32.07 -17.40 -24.05
N THR A 76 32.73 -16.26 -23.90
CA THR A 76 33.20 -15.73 -22.60
C THR A 76 32.42 -14.50 -22.13
N ALA A 77 31.29 -14.22 -22.80
CA ALA A 77 30.38 -13.15 -22.46
C ALA A 77 28.93 -13.55 -22.76
N PHE A 78 28.02 -13.12 -21.89
CA PHE A 78 26.62 -13.49 -21.90
C PHE A 78 25.75 -12.31 -21.46
N ARG A 79 24.70 -11.98 -22.22
CA ARG A 79 23.72 -10.98 -21.80
C ARG A 79 22.66 -11.62 -20.91
N CYS A 80 22.28 -10.94 -19.85
CA CYS A 80 21.31 -11.43 -18.88
C CYS A 80 19.93 -11.65 -19.51
N SER A 81 19.58 -10.86 -20.52
CA SER A 81 18.41 -11.07 -21.37
C SER A 81 18.37 -12.43 -22.08
N GLU A 82 19.52 -13.01 -22.44
CA GLU A 82 19.61 -14.37 -23.03
C GLU A 82 19.30 -15.48 -22.00
N GLY A 83 19.38 -15.14 -20.70
CA GLY A 83 19.09 -16.01 -19.56
C GLY A 83 17.69 -15.82 -18.98
N ASP A 84 16.82 -15.08 -19.67
CA ASP A 84 15.47 -14.68 -19.22
C ASP A 84 15.48 -13.87 -17.90
N ALA A 85 16.54 -13.10 -17.63
CA ALA A 85 16.58 -12.18 -16.50
C ALA A 85 15.88 -10.85 -16.89
N ALA A 86 14.55 -10.89 -17.01
CA ALA A 86 13.72 -9.81 -17.54
C ALA A 86 12.77 -9.19 -16.49
N GLU A 87 13.19 -9.12 -15.24
CA GLU A 87 12.38 -8.58 -14.14
C GLU A 87 13.23 -7.69 -13.24
N ASN A 88 12.60 -6.66 -12.66
CA ASN A 88 13.27 -5.77 -11.71
C ASN A 88 13.68 -6.48 -10.41
N GLY A 89 14.71 -5.96 -9.76
CA GLY A 89 15.19 -6.37 -8.45
C GLY A 89 16.53 -7.11 -8.46
N GLN A 90 16.86 -7.73 -7.33
CA GLN A 90 18.15 -8.40 -7.13
C GLN A 90 18.21 -9.76 -7.82
N TRP A 91 19.34 -10.01 -8.46
CA TRP A 91 19.69 -11.21 -9.19
C TRP A 91 21.11 -11.67 -8.85
N PHE A 92 21.36 -12.94 -9.11
CA PHE A 92 22.65 -13.59 -8.91
C PHE A 92 23.00 -14.39 -10.16
N GLY A 93 24.27 -14.39 -10.54
CA GLY A 93 24.79 -15.14 -11.68
C GLY A 93 26.09 -15.86 -11.36
N THR A 94 26.27 -17.07 -11.87
CA THR A 94 27.54 -17.81 -11.85
C THR A 94 27.78 -18.52 -13.19
N VAL A 95 29.00 -18.99 -13.40
CA VAL A 95 29.43 -19.71 -14.61
C VAL A 95 30.23 -20.96 -14.21
N THR A 96 30.07 -22.02 -14.99
CA THR A 96 30.89 -23.24 -14.94
C THR A 96 31.50 -23.52 -16.31
N ALA A 97 32.59 -24.29 -16.33
CA ALA A 97 33.17 -24.84 -17.55
C ALA A 97 32.85 -26.34 -17.65
N TYR A 98 32.75 -26.89 -18.86
CA TYR A 98 32.63 -28.33 -19.07
C TYR A 98 33.59 -28.83 -20.17
N ASP A 99 34.08 -30.06 -20.01
CA ASP A 99 34.99 -30.71 -20.95
C ASP A 99 34.27 -31.50 -22.07
N HIS A 100 35.01 -32.03 -23.04
CA HIS A 100 34.46 -32.85 -24.12
C HIS A 100 33.81 -34.16 -23.65
N SER A 101 34.04 -34.58 -22.41
CA SER A 101 33.40 -35.73 -21.77
C SER A 101 32.15 -35.34 -20.97
N GLY A 102 31.82 -34.05 -20.92
CA GLY A 102 30.67 -33.50 -20.20
C GLY A 102 30.90 -33.28 -18.70
N ASN A 103 32.14 -33.40 -18.19
CA ASN A 103 32.43 -33.14 -16.78
C ASN A 103 32.42 -31.63 -16.52
N GLU A 104 31.66 -31.20 -15.53
CA GLU A 104 31.49 -29.80 -15.18
C GLU A 104 32.38 -29.38 -14.02
N SER A 105 32.95 -28.18 -14.09
CA SER A 105 33.78 -27.61 -13.04
C SER A 105 32.96 -27.22 -11.80
N ALA A 106 33.65 -26.90 -10.71
CA ALA A 106 33.02 -26.11 -9.65
C ALA A 106 32.51 -24.76 -10.22
N PRO A 107 31.39 -24.22 -9.71
CA PRO A 107 30.90 -22.92 -10.13
C PRO A 107 31.86 -21.81 -9.70
N ALA A 108 31.90 -20.74 -10.49
CA ALA A 108 32.49 -19.47 -10.09
C ALA A 108 31.79 -18.90 -8.85
N GLN A 109 32.43 -17.95 -8.18
CA GLN A 109 31.73 -17.17 -7.16
C GLN A 109 30.53 -16.47 -7.79
N ALA A 110 29.35 -16.65 -7.20
CA ALA A 110 28.14 -15.98 -7.66
C ALA A 110 28.27 -14.48 -7.44
N VAL A 111 27.98 -13.70 -8.48
CA VAL A 111 28.00 -12.24 -8.43
C VAL A 111 26.58 -11.71 -8.25
N PRO A 112 26.32 -10.86 -7.22
CA PRO A 112 25.05 -10.15 -7.11
C PRO A 112 25.00 -9.00 -8.11
N PHE A 113 23.82 -8.68 -8.64
CA PHE A 113 23.54 -7.47 -9.39
C PHE A 113 22.05 -7.13 -9.30
N GLU A 114 21.69 -5.90 -9.61
CA GLU A 114 20.30 -5.44 -9.61
C GLU A 114 19.90 -5.02 -11.02
N ILE A 115 18.74 -5.49 -11.49
CA ILE A 115 18.16 -5.00 -12.75
C ILE A 115 17.03 -4.04 -12.42
N VAL A 116 17.02 -2.88 -13.10
CA VAL A 116 15.97 -1.87 -12.99
C VAL A 116 15.48 -1.45 -14.38
N GLY A 117 14.31 -0.83 -14.48
CA GLY A 117 13.84 -0.24 -15.74
C GLY A 117 13.12 -1.18 -16.69
N TRP A 118 12.82 -2.42 -16.27
CA TRP A 118 11.73 -3.18 -16.87
C TRP A 118 10.41 -2.52 -16.47
N PRO A 119 9.46 -2.32 -17.39
CA PRO A 119 8.12 -1.95 -16.98
C PRO A 119 7.58 -3.10 -16.12
N ASP A 120 7.07 -2.79 -14.93
CA ASP A 120 6.33 -3.80 -14.16
C ASP A 120 5.24 -4.36 -15.07
N PRO A 121 4.99 -5.68 -15.04
CA PRO A 121 3.93 -6.25 -15.85
C PRO A 121 2.65 -5.47 -15.55
N VAL A 122 2.09 -4.83 -16.58
CA VAL A 122 0.83 -4.11 -16.46
C VAL A 122 -0.22 -5.14 -16.10
N LEU A 123 -0.50 -5.28 -14.81
CA LEU A 123 -1.61 -6.10 -14.35
C LEU A 123 -2.87 -5.41 -14.89
N GLN A 124 -3.51 -6.09 -15.86
CA GLN A 124 -4.80 -5.65 -16.36
C GLN A 124 -5.74 -5.45 -15.17
N ALA A 125 -6.48 -4.35 -15.21
CA ALA A 125 -7.46 -4.10 -14.18
C ALA A 125 -8.62 -5.08 -14.34
N GLU A 126 -8.82 -5.89 -13.32
CA GLU A 126 -9.94 -6.81 -13.24
C GLU A 126 -10.87 -6.36 -12.11
N ILE A 127 -12.15 -6.25 -12.44
CA ILE A 127 -13.21 -5.98 -11.47
C ILE A 127 -13.75 -7.31 -10.97
N HIS A 128 -13.71 -7.48 -9.65
CA HIS A 128 -14.25 -8.64 -8.94
C HIS A 128 -15.26 -8.12 -7.93
N GLU A 129 -16.55 -8.39 -8.10
CA GLU A 129 -17.53 -7.94 -7.12
C GLU A 129 -17.46 -8.82 -5.86
N PRO A 130 -17.62 -8.27 -4.64
CA PRO A 130 -17.68 -9.10 -3.44
C PRO A 130 -18.86 -10.07 -3.53
N SER A 131 -18.92 -11.15 -2.76
CA SER A 131 -20.07 -12.08 -2.79
C SER A 131 -21.33 -11.49 -2.16
N SER A 132 -21.18 -10.61 -1.17
CA SER A 132 -22.28 -9.82 -0.61
C SER A 132 -21.77 -8.54 0.05
N SER A 133 -22.63 -7.54 0.16
CA SER A 133 -22.36 -6.30 0.90
C SER A 133 -23.65 -5.76 1.52
N ARG A 134 -23.54 -5.11 2.67
CA ARG A 134 -24.65 -4.41 3.33
C ARG A 134 -24.14 -3.27 4.19
N LEU A 135 -25.02 -2.31 4.44
CA LEU A 135 -24.79 -1.25 5.41
C LEU A 135 -25.42 -1.60 6.76
N VAL A 136 -24.70 -1.34 7.84
CA VAL A 136 -25.15 -1.50 9.22
C VAL A 136 -25.18 -0.11 9.85
N ASN A 137 -26.38 0.38 10.15
CA ASN A 137 -26.56 1.66 10.82
C ASN A 137 -26.15 1.57 12.29
N THR A 138 -25.52 2.62 12.80
CA THR A 138 -25.13 2.75 14.21
C THR A 138 -25.50 4.14 14.73
N THR A 139 -25.42 4.33 16.03
CA THR A 139 -25.70 5.63 16.67
C THR A 139 -24.67 6.72 16.35
N LEU A 140 -23.45 6.35 15.93
CA LEU A 140 -22.34 7.27 15.67
C LEU A 140 -21.93 7.32 14.19
N GLY A 141 -22.65 6.64 13.30
CA GLY A 141 -22.27 6.50 11.89
C GLY A 141 -22.86 5.24 11.25
N ALA A 142 -22.28 4.82 10.13
CA ALA A 142 -22.66 3.60 9.45
C ALA A 142 -21.41 2.74 9.15
N ILE A 143 -21.61 1.43 9.09
CA ILE A 143 -20.55 0.47 8.78
C ILE A 143 -20.94 -0.24 7.49
N LEU A 144 -20.09 -0.14 6.48
CA LEU A 144 -20.21 -0.96 5.28
C LEU A 144 -19.50 -2.28 5.54
N VAL A 145 -20.21 -3.40 5.43
CA VAL A 145 -19.63 -4.73 5.60
C VAL A 145 -19.83 -5.56 4.34
N TRP A 146 -18.86 -6.39 4.00
CA TRP A 146 -18.93 -7.29 2.84
C TRP A 146 -18.36 -8.66 3.17
N ASN A 147 -18.76 -9.64 2.36
CA ASN A 147 -18.15 -10.95 2.30
C ASN A 147 -17.58 -11.13 0.89
N ASP A 148 -16.37 -11.68 0.80
CA ASP A 148 -15.67 -11.88 -0.46
C ASP A 148 -15.17 -13.32 -0.58
N SER A 149 -15.66 -14.04 -1.59
CA SER A 149 -15.27 -15.41 -1.94
C SER A 149 -14.44 -15.48 -3.23
N ASN A 150 -13.91 -14.36 -3.72
CA ASN A 150 -13.05 -14.32 -4.89
C ASN A 150 -11.74 -15.08 -4.62
N VAL A 151 -11.27 -15.82 -5.64
CA VAL A 151 -10.01 -16.59 -5.58
C VAL A 151 -9.15 -16.25 -6.80
N PRO A 152 -7.91 -15.76 -6.64
CA PRO A 152 -7.30 -15.31 -5.39
C PRO A 152 -8.07 -14.17 -4.71
N SER A 153 -7.82 -13.95 -3.42
CA SER A 153 -8.38 -12.80 -2.71
C SER A 153 -7.92 -11.47 -3.35
N VAL A 154 -8.79 -10.47 -3.29
CA VAL A 154 -8.65 -9.20 -4.02
C VAL A 154 -8.78 -8.01 -3.07
N SER A 155 -8.16 -6.88 -3.46
CA SER A 155 -8.24 -5.64 -2.68
C SER A 155 -9.61 -5.00 -2.86
N HIS A 156 -10.05 -4.20 -1.89
CA HIS A 156 -11.38 -3.58 -1.91
C HIS A 156 -11.28 -2.07 -1.87
N ARG A 157 -11.85 -1.40 -2.86
CA ARG A 157 -12.01 0.05 -2.88
C ARG A 157 -13.37 0.40 -2.31
N VAL A 158 -13.38 1.33 -1.36
CA VAL A 158 -14.60 1.96 -0.86
C VAL A 158 -14.63 3.39 -1.33
N GLU A 159 -15.76 3.82 -1.86
CA GLU A 159 -16.01 5.21 -2.22
C GLU A 159 -17.17 5.76 -1.40
N ILE A 160 -17.12 7.08 -1.15
CA ILE A 160 -18.09 7.82 -0.37
C ILE A 160 -18.61 9.01 -1.21
N SER A 161 -19.89 9.31 -1.06
CA SER A 161 -20.53 10.52 -1.58
C SER A 161 -21.52 11.03 -0.53
N SER A 162 -21.72 12.34 -0.44
CA SER A 162 -22.70 12.90 0.50
C SER A 162 -23.38 14.14 -0.07
N SER A 163 -24.48 14.57 0.53
CA SER A 163 -25.11 15.86 0.21
C SER A 163 -24.17 17.07 0.32
N LEU A 164 -23.06 16.92 1.04
CA LEU A 164 -22.08 17.97 1.27
C LEU A 164 -20.95 17.95 0.22
N VAL A 165 -20.61 16.74 -0.26
CA VAL A 165 -19.65 16.49 -1.34
C VAL A 165 -20.29 15.45 -2.27
N PRO A 166 -21.09 15.87 -3.26
CA PRO A 166 -21.91 14.95 -4.05
C PRO A 166 -21.11 14.08 -5.02
N ALA A 167 -19.88 14.48 -5.33
CA ALA A 167 -18.97 13.66 -6.14
C ALA A 167 -18.50 12.43 -5.36
N TRP A 168 -18.42 11.29 -6.04
CA TRP A 168 -17.80 10.09 -5.48
C TRP A 168 -16.30 10.30 -5.33
N THR A 169 -15.80 10.08 -4.11
CA THR A 169 -14.37 10.09 -3.80
C THR A 169 -13.95 8.76 -3.21
N THR A 170 -12.70 8.33 -3.48
CA THR A 170 -12.15 7.15 -2.81
C THR A 170 -11.98 7.45 -1.33
N ALA A 171 -12.65 6.66 -0.49
CA ALA A 171 -12.49 6.68 0.95
C ALA A 171 -11.24 5.89 1.36
N VAL A 172 -11.12 4.65 0.87
CA VAL A 172 -10.00 3.77 1.20
C VAL A 172 -9.85 2.66 0.17
N VAL A 173 -8.64 2.13 0.04
CA VAL A 173 -8.37 0.85 -0.63
C VAL A 173 -7.80 -0.11 0.41
N HIS A 174 -8.61 -1.07 0.84
CA HIS A 174 -8.18 -2.09 1.78
C HIS A 174 -7.48 -3.25 1.07
N PRO A 175 -6.46 -3.85 1.72
CA PRO A 175 -5.87 -5.09 1.23
C PRO A 175 -6.89 -6.25 1.27
N PRO A 176 -6.60 -7.36 0.58
CA PRO A 176 -7.45 -8.54 0.64
C PRO A 176 -7.67 -9.04 2.07
N GLY A 177 -8.90 -9.46 2.39
CA GLY A 177 -9.26 -10.03 3.69
C GLY A 177 -9.82 -9.05 4.72
N VAL A 178 -9.84 -7.74 4.44
CA VAL A 178 -10.57 -6.77 5.26
C VAL A 178 -12.06 -6.76 4.84
N PRO A 179 -13.02 -7.04 5.73
CA PRO A 179 -14.43 -7.23 5.37
C PRO A 179 -15.33 -6.04 5.73
N MET A 180 -14.77 -4.91 6.14
CA MET A 180 -15.57 -3.76 6.60
C MET A 180 -14.87 -2.43 6.40
N PHE A 181 -15.69 -1.38 6.37
CA PHE A 181 -15.31 0.02 6.40
C PHE A 181 -16.24 0.76 7.38
N SER A 182 -15.67 1.61 8.22
CA SER A 182 -16.34 2.37 9.28
C SER A 182 -15.89 3.81 9.27
N TYR A 183 -16.84 4.73 9.22
CA TYR A 183 -16.58 6.17 9.32
C TYR A 183 -17.59 6.84 10.25
N PHE A 184 -17.19 7.95 10.87
CA PHE A 184 -18.09 8.72 11.73
C PHE A 184 -19.21 9.37 10.92
N GLN A 185 -20.33 9.68 11.57
CA GLN A 185 -21.44 10.36 10.92
C GLN A 185 -21.09 11.80 10.52
N LEU A 186 -21.48 12.16 9.29
CA LEU A 186 -21.43 13.54 8.80
C LEU A 186 -22.73 14.24 9.23
N ALA A 187 -22.79 14.79 10.45
CA ALA A 187 -24.01 15.32 11.08
C ALA A 187 -24.66 16.48 10.29
N GLY A 188 -23.91 17.15 9.42
CA GLY A 188 -24.44 18.17 8.51
C GLY A 188 -25.02 17.62 7.20
N ALA A 189 -24.91 16.32 6.91
CA ALA A 189 -25.33 15.75 5.65
C ALA A 189 -26.78 15.29 5.70
N GLU A 190 -27.55 15.60 4.67
CA GLU A 190 -28.91 15.06 4.48
C GLU A 190 -28.87 13.58 4.08
N TRP A 191 -27.83 13.19 3.35
CA TRP A 191 -27.57 11.82 2.93
C TRP A 191 -26.07 11.57 2.81
N VAL A 192 -25.67 10.33 3.11
CA VAL A 192 -24.32 9.80 2.87
C VAL A 192 -24.47 8.44 2.21
N CYS A 193 -23.79 8.25 1.09
CA CYS A 193 -23.79 7.01 0.32
C CYS A 193 -22.38 6.40 0.28
N TYR A 194 -22.33 5.08 0.35
CA TYR A 194 -21.12 4.29 0.24
C TYR A 194 -21.27 3.25 -0.86
N ARG A 195 -20.18 2.91 -1.53
CA ARG A 195 -20.10 1.75 -2.42
C ARG A 195 -18.76 1.05 -2.24
N VAL A 196 -18.76 -0.27 -2.45
CA VAL A 196 -17.56 -1.11 -2.38
C VAL A 196 -17.45 -1.95 -3.63
N ARG A 197 -16.22 -2.11 -4.12
CA ARG A 197 -15.86 -3.02 -5.21
C ARG A 197 -14.53 -3.67 -4.92
N ALA A 198 -14.35 -4.91 -5.36
CA ALA A 198 -13.05 -5.55 -5.31
C ALA A 198 -12.33 -5.44 -6.67
N GLU A 199 -11.02 -5.26 -6.62
CA GLU A 199 -10.20 -4.97 -7.80
C GLU A 199 -8.85 -5.70 -7.71
N ARG A 200 -8.34 -6.09 -8.87
CA ARG A 200 -6.98 -6.63 -9.06
C ARG A 200 -6.28 -5.86 -10.17
N GLY A 201 -4.99 -5.62 -9.98
CA GLY A 201 -4.12 -4.99 -10.96
C GLY A 201 -3.99 -3.49 -10.76
N ALA A 202 -3.80 -2.73 -11.85
CA ALA A 202 -3.73 -1.28 -11.77
C ALA A 202 -4.99 -0.70 -11.10
N LEU A 203 -4.84 0.35 -10.29
CA LEU A 203 -5.96 1.04 -9.65
C LEU A 203 -6.88 1.59 -10.75
N VAL A 204 -8.02 0.93 -10.98
CA VAL A 204 -9.01 1.38 -11.96
C VAL A 204 -10.33 1.59 -11.24
N SER A 205 -10.64 2.86 -11.02
CA SER A 205 -11.97 3.30 -10.63
C SER A 205 -12.80 3.50 -11.91
N GLU A 206 -13.23 2.40 -12.54
CA GLU A 206 -14.18 2.44 -13.66
C GLU A 206 -15.62 2.28 -13.14
N TRP A 207 -16.11 3.32 -12.47
CA TRP A 207 -17.54 3.45 -12.10
C TRP A 207 -18.37 4.19 -13.14
N GLY A 208 -17.84 4.40 -14.35
CA GLY A 208 -18.44 5.19 -15.44
C GLY A 208 -19.80 4.70 -15.98
N GLN A 209 -20.42 3.68 -15.39
CA GLN A 209 -21.77 3.20 -15.72
C GLN A 209 -22.58 2.75 -14.49
N ALA A 210 -22.53 3.50 -13.38
CA ALA A 210 -23.39 3.24 -12.22
C ALA A 210 -24.84 3.69 -12.49
N SER A 211 -25.64 2.81 -13.11
CA SER A 211 -27.11 2.90 -13.17
C SER A 211 -27.78 1.52 -13.36
N GLY A 212 -27.08 0.45 -12.95
CA GLY A 212 -27.56 -0.93 -13.06
C GLY A 212 -28.11 -1.50 -11.75
N PRO A 213 -28.92 -2.58 -11.81
CA PRO A 213 -29.54 -3.22 -10.63
C PRO A 213 -28.56 -3.96 -9.70
N ALA A 214 -27.27 -4.01 -10.05
CA ALA A 214 -26.20 -4.57 -9.22
C ALA A 214 -25.44 -3.50 -8.42
N ASP A 215 -25.88 -2.23 -8.47
CA ASP A 215 -25.21 -1.13 -7.79
C ASP A 215 -25.28 -1.32 -6.27
N ARG A 216 -24.14 -1.66 -5.67
CA ARG A 216 -23.96 -1.85 -4.23
C ARG A 216 -23.76 -0.52 -3.52
N GLN A 217 -24.55 0.46 -3.94
CA GLN A 217 -24.65 1.76 -3.35
C GLN A 217 -25.61 1.68 -2.17
N PHE A 218 -25.09 2.01 -0.99
CA PHE A 218 -25.87 2.06 0.24
C PHE A 218 -25.91 3.49 0.74
N CYS A 219 -27.09 4.08 0.75
CA CYS A 219 -27.30 5.42 1.28
C CYS A 219 -27.97 5.35 2.65
N VAL A 220 -27.50 6.20 3.55
CA VAL A 220 -28.07 6.40 4.88
C VAL A 220 -28.31 7.88 5.10
N ARG A 221 -29.34 8.18 5.87
CA ARG A 221 -29.54 9.51 6.45
C ARG A 221 -28.82 9.55 7.80
N PRO A 222 -27.82 10.42 8.01
CA PRO A 222 -27.19 10.60 9.31
C PRO A 222 -28.21 10.84 10.42
N SER A 223 -27.95 10.28 11.59
CA SER A 223 -28.84 10.49 12.74
C SER A 223 -28.75 11.94 13.19
N PRO A 224 -29.88 12.62 13.46
CA PRO A 224 -29.85 13.91 14.11
C PRO A 224 -29.13 13.79 15.45
N LEU A 225 -28.24 14.73 15.75
CA LEU A 225 -27.63 14.80 17.06
C LEU A 225 -28.67 15.25 18.10
N PRO A 226 -28.61 14.73 19.33
CA PRO A 226 -29.46 15.24 20.41
C PRO A 226 -29.15 16.74 20.62
N SER A 227 -30.20 17.57 20.57
CA SER A 227 -30.12 18.98 20.95
C SER A 227 -30.10 19.12 22.46
N ILE A 228 -29.39 20.13 22.97
CA ILE A 228 -29.66 20.63 24.32
C ILE A 228 -30.87 21.56 24.18
N ASP A 229 -32.01 21.19 24.79
CA ASP A 229 -33.27 21.97 24.74
C ASP A 229 -33.19 23.31 25.50
N GLN A 230 -32.04 23.64 26.08
CA GLN A 230 -31.81 24.92 26.73
C GLN A 230 -31.31 25.96 25.72
N PRO A 231 -31.92 27.16 25.67
CA PRO A 231 -31.43 28.24 24.83
C PRO A 231 -29.98 28.55 25.19
N ILE A 232 -29.12 28.62 24.18
CA ILE A 232 -27.77 29.16 24.32
C ILE A 232 -27.95 30.64 24.71
N LEU A 233 -27.94 30.92 26.02
CA LEU A 233 -27.79 32.29 26.51
C LEU A 233 -26.47 32.82 25.93
N ALA A 234 -26.49 34.06 25.42
CA ALA A 234 -25.41 34.69 24.66
C ALA A 234 -24.01 34.24 25.11
N PRO A 235 -23.09 33.93 24.18
CA PRO A 235 -21.83 33.25 24.51
C PRO A 235 -21.02 34.11 25.49
N THR A 236 -21.18 33.84 26.78
CA THR A 236 -20.11 34.06 27.73
C THR A 236 -18.98 33.17 27.22
N ILE A 237 -17.86 33.78 26.83
CA ILE A 237 -16.65 33.02 26.50
C ILE A 237 -16.30 32.23 27.76
N LEU A 238 -16.67 30.97 27.77
CA LEU A 238 -16.24 30.01 28.77
C LEU A 238 -14.82 29.61 28.37
N TYR A 239 -13.90 29.65 29.33
CA TYR A 239 -12.52 29.22 29.10
C TYR A 239 -12.51 27.80 28.53
N GLU A 240 -11.57 27.54 27.61
CA GLU A 240 -11.33 26.19 27.09
C GLU A 240 -11.20 25.18 28.24
N PRO A 241 -11.68 23.94 28.07
CA PRO A 241 -11.53 22.91 29.09
C PRO A 241 -10.05 22.76 29.48
N GLU A 242 -9.75 22.80 30.78
CA GLU A 242 -8.39 22.62 31.25
C GLU A 242 -7.94 21.16 31.06
N SER A 243 -6.63 20.91 30.90
CA SER A 243 -6.07 19.55 30.94
C SER A 243 -6.68 18.55 29.94
N VAL A 244 -7.03 18.99 28.71
CA VAL A 244 -7.53 18.09 27.66
C VAL A 244 -6.54 16.96 27.38
N ARG A 245 -7.01 15.71 27.38
CA ARG A 245 -6.23 14.51 27.07
C ARG A 245 -6.96 13.64 26.05
N LEU A 246 -6.26 13.30 24.98
CA LEU A 246 -6.69 12.30 24.00
C LEU A 246 -5.95 10.98 24.25
N THR A 247 -6.70 9.89 24.41
CA THR A 247 -6.16 8.54 24.53
C THR A 247 -6.74 7.66 23.43
N THR A 248 -5.89 7.06 22.61
CA THR A 248 -6.31 6.16 21.52
C THR A 248 -6.39 4.72 21.98
N SER A 249 -7.27 3.94 21.37
CA SER A 249 -7.41 2.49 21.56
C SER A 249 -7.58 1.79 20.20
N PRO A 250 -7.39 0.46 20.11
CA PRO A 250 -7.60 -0.26 18.86
C PRO A 250 -9.02 -0.13 18.27
N ARG A 251 -10.00 0.29 19.08
CA ARG A 251 -11.39 0.49 18.66
C ARG A 251 -11.86 1.92 18.98
N GLY A 252 -11.05 2.92 18.64
CA GLY A 252 -11.44 4.33 18.73
C GLY A 252 -10.65 5.11 19.76
N PHE A 253 -11.27 6.04 20.47
CA PHE A 253 -10.55 6.98 21.32
C PHE A 253 -11.38 7.48 22.50
N THR A 254 -10.69 8.06 23.47
CA THR A 254 -11.25 8.75 24.62
C THR A 254 -10.68 10.16 24.67
N VAL A 255 -11.54 11.17 24.74
CA VAL A 255 -11.16 12.55 25.08
C VAL A 255 -11.63 12.83 26.50
N SER A 256 -10.75 13.32 27.36
CA SER A 256 -11.09 13.76 28.72
C SER A 256 -10.56 15.15 29.02
N TRP A 257 -11.17 15.83 29.98
CA TRP A 257 -10.78 17.18 30.39
C TRP A 257 -11.02 17.44 31.88
N GLY A 258 -10.34 18.45 32.40
CA GLY A 258 -10.52 18.98 33.74
C GLY A 258 -11.83 19.76 33.87
N GLN A 259 -12.47 19.66 35.03
CA GLN A 259 -13.67 20.41 35.36
C GLN A 259 -13.30 21.64 36.21
N PRO A 260 -13.76 22.85 35.86
CA PRO A 260 -13.71 23.98 36.79
C PRO A 260 -14.76 23.75 37.89
N GLY A 261 -14.40 23.01 38.95
CA GLY A 261 -14.94 23.06 40.31
C GLY A 261 -16.45 23.02 40.61
N ALA A 262 -17.38 22.98 39.65
CA ALA A 262 -18.81 23.13 39.94
C ALA A 262 -19.69 22.14 39.15
N ALA A 263 -20.67 21.55 39.85
CA ALA A 263 -21.72 20.69 39.30
C ALA A 263 -22.67 21.42 38.31
N THR A 264 -22.49 22.72 38.12
CA THR A 264 -23.19 23.61 37.17
C THR A 264 -22.26 24.06 36.03
N GLY A 265 -21.37 23.18 35.58
CA GLY A 265 -20.40 23.46 34.51
C GLY A 265 -21.05 23.63 33.12
N PRO A 266 -20.27 24.03 32.11
CA PRO A 266 -20.80 24.19 30.76
C PRO A 266 -21.13 22.84 30.10
N SER A 267 -21.98 22.90 29.08
CA SER A 267 -22.12 21.82 28.11
C SER A 267 -20.93 21.80 27.16
N TYR A 268 -20.54 20.61 26.72
CA TYR A 268 -19.43 20.44 25.79
C TYR A 268 -19.92 19.93 24.44
N ARG A 269 -19.34 20.45 23.36
CA ARG A 269 -19.55 19.95 22.00
C ARG A 269 -18.26 19.28 21.55
N ILE A 270 -18.36 18.02 21.13
CA ILE A 270 -17.24 17.30 20.53
C ILE A 270 -17.39 17.41 19.02
N GLU A 271 -16.41 18.02 18.38
CA GLU A 271 -16.33 18.13 16.92
C GLU A 271 -15.23 17.22 16.40
N VAL A 272 -15.34 16.81 15.15
CA VAL A 272 -14.36 15.95 14.49
C VAL A 272 -14.16 16.40 13.06
N SER A 273 -12.94 16.26 12.56
CA SER A 273 -12.60 16.36 11.14
C SER A 273 -11.71 15.19 10.77
N GLY A 274 -11.70 14.76 9.50
CA GLY A 274 -10.90 13.63 9.09
C GLY A 274 -10.48 13.68 7.63
N ALA A 275 -9.62 12.73 7.24
CA ALA A 275 -9.04 12.66 5.90
C ALA A 275 -10.06 12.61 4.74
N LEU A 276 -11.29 12.14 4.99
CA LEU A 276 -12.34 12.07 3.98
C LEU A 276 -13.24 13.31 3.94
N ASP A 277 -13.23 14.10 5.01
CA ASP A 277 -13.98 15.35 5.13
C ASP A 277 -13.27 16.32 6.07
N PHE A 278 -12.66 17.35 5.49
CA PHE A 278 -11.91 18.37 6.20
C PHE A 278 -12.80 19.33 7.00
N ARG A 279 -14.12 19.21 6.90
CA ARG A 279 -15.03 20.07 7.66
C ARG A 279 -15.21 19.49 9.06
N TRP A 280 -15.31 20.40 10.03
CA TRP A 280 -15.69 20.03 11.38
C TRP A 280 -17.17 19.65 11.42
N THR A 281 -17.44 18.42 11.84
CA THR A 281 -18.79 17.93 12.12
C THR A 281 -18.92 17.60 13.59
N THR A 282 -20.10 17.84 14.17
CA THR A 282 -20.34 17.49 15.56
C THR A 282 -20.50 15.97 15.70
N LEU A 283 -19.77 15.35 16.64
CA LEU A 283 -19.92 13.95 17.04
C LEU A 283 -20.93 13.78 18.17
N ALA A 284 -20.88 14.69 19.13
CA ALA A 284 -21.69 14.62 20.33
C ALA A 284 -21.86 16.00 20.97
N VAL A 285 -22.99 16.16 21.65
CA VAL A 285 -23.25 17.28 22.56
C VAL A 285 -23.48 16.67 23.94
N LEU A 286 -22.71 17.13 24.92
CA LEU A 286 -22.61 16.53 26.24
C LEU A 286 -23.22 17.45 27.31
N PRO A 287 -23.96 16.91 28.28
CA PRO A 287 -24.58 17.71 29.32
C PRO A 287 -23.54 18.32 30.27
N PRO A 288 -23.93 19.36 31.03
CA PRO A 288 -23.16 19.89 32.15
C PRO A 288 -22.63 18.79 33.08
N GLY A 289 -21.41 18.97 33.59
CA GLY A 289 -20.79 18.00 34.50
C GLY A 289 -20.10 16.81 33.81
N THR A 290 -20.18 16.69 32.49
CA THR A 290 -19.40 15.68 31.74
C THR A 290 -17.93 16.09 31.63
N ASN A 291 -17.02 15.14 31.80
CA ASN A 291 -15.57 15.35 31.73
C ASN A 291 -14.84 14.36 30.80
N GLU A 292 -15.59 13.51 30.09
CA GLU A 292 -15.06 12.49 29.20
C GLU A 292 -16.03 12.19 28.06
N PHE A 293 -15.49 11.95 26.87
CA PHE A 293 -16.18 11.39 25.72
C PHE A 293 -15.42 10.17 25.21
N ARG A 294 -16.15 9.09 24.89
CA ARG A 294 -15.58 7.86 24.36
C ARG A 294 -16.20 7.50 23.01
N TYR A 295 -15.34 7.29 22.03
CA TYR A 295 -15.69 6.78 20.72
C TYR A 295 -15.20 5.32 20.62
N TYR A 296 -16.13 4.37 20.52
CA TYR A 296 -15.85 2.93 20.66
C TYR A 296 -15.72 2.19 19.32
N ARG A 297 -15.35 2.90 18.24
CA ARG A 297 -15.15 2.30 16.92
C ARG A 297 -13.87 2.75 16.27
N ALA A 298 -13.28 1.86 15.48
CA ALA A 298 -12.23 2.25 14.54
C ALA A 298 -12.82 3.18 13.47
N ILE A 299 -12.00 4.12 13.01
CA ILE A 299 -12.32 5.05 11.94
C ILE A 299 -11.35 4.72 10.81
N ASP A 300 -11.88 4.33 9.65
CA ASP A 300 -11.10 4.08 8.45
C ASP A 300 -10.77 5.43 7.79
N ALA A 301 -9.75 6.09 8.35
CA ALA A 301 -9.20 7.35 7.89
C ALA A 301 -7.70 7.40 8.17
N GLU A 302 -6.94 8.07 7.30
CA GLU A 302 -5.52 8.29 7.50
C GLU A 302 -5.23 9.13 8.75
N TRP A 303 -6.09 10.12 9.00
CA TRP A 303 -6.03 10.97 10.19
C TRP A 303 -7.42 11.47 10.58
N VAL A 304 -7.55 11.82 11.86
CA VAL A 304 -8.73 12.44 12.47
C VAL A 304 -8.26 13.51 13.46
N CYS A 305 -8.96 14.64 13.49
CA CYS A 305 -8.78 15.73 14.46
C CYS A 305 -10.04 15.86 15.32
N LEU A 306 -9.87 16.22 16.60
CA LEU A 306 -10.91 16.40 17.62
C LEU A 306 -10.74 17.75 18.31
#